data_AF-A0A4P5VRK8-F1
#
_entry.id   AF-A0A4P5VRK8-F1
#
_cell.length_a   1.000
_cell.length_b   1.000
_cell.length_c   1.000
_cell.angle_alpha   90.00
_cell.angle_beta   90.00
_cell.angle_gamma   90.00
#
_symmetry.space_group_name_H-M   'P 1'
#
loop_
_entity.id
_entity.type
_entity.pdbx_description
1 polymer ?
#
loop_
_entity_poly.entity_id
_entity_poly.type
_entity_poly.pdbx_seq_one_letter_code
_entity_poly.pdbx_strand_id
1 'polypeptide(L)'
;MWTVIVLSACTEDTRGVSGVVQDIWGKGVPEATVVVEGLMERHYTDDKGRFELELPADQLVMHVEDDGSGAPVDPLLVGPSGIRVLVGKEGFIKQMDLAKEVPEEEDFAKVEFNLYPEPEGAGFYAVGASSYVQLNQQRIQMVGTDLAHYSGIQDIPEEALPVGPVKLVFTTRLRTSEIAQMNLHLSKLEFVNKGKVKGLFGVENDTINLWVAKDDVPFDIVGFDTREDYLITSREPLTAGMYAFHAHDILHEDDERVLYSLPKEQQVAFPFEVR
;
A
#
# COMPACT_ATOMS: atom_id res chain seq x y z
N MET A 1 -35.91 -20.83 59.51
CA MET A 1 -35.07 -19.75 58.98
C MET A 1 -34.06 -20.42 58.06
N TRP A 2 -34.21 -20.26 56.73
CA TRP A 2 -33.38 -20.95 55.75
C TRP A 2 -32.27 -20.00 55.30
N THR A 3 -31.01 -20.42 55.49
CA THR A 3 -29.83 -19.70 55.00
C THR A 3 -29.65 -20.04 53.54
N VAL A 4 -29.91 -19.07 52.66
CA VAL A 4 -29.55 -19.16 51.24
C VAL A 4 -28.08 -18.78 51.12
N ILE A 5 -27.23 -19.75 50.75
CA ILE A 5 -25.84 -19.50 50.38
C ILE A 5 -25.86 -19.14 48.90
N VAL A 6 -25.65 -17.85 48.58
CA VAL A 6 -25.42 -17.39 47.20
C VAL A 6 -23.94 -17.62 46.92
N LEU A 7 -23.63 -18.67 46.16
CA LEU A 7 -22.32 -18.83 45.54
C LEU A 7 -22.25 -17.82 44.39
N SER A 8 -21.63 -16.67 44.65
CA SER A 8 -21.24 -15.76 43.58
C SER A 8 -20.11 -16.47 42.83
N ALA A 9 -20.40 -16.98 41.63
CA ALA A 9 -19.36 -17.38 40.71
C ALA A 9 -18.57 -16.10 40.39
N CYS A 10 -17.29 -16.04 40.78
CA CYS A 10 -16.36 -15.11 40.16
C CYS A 10 -16.31 -15.50 38.68
N THR A 11 -17.01 -14.75 37.84
CA THR A 11 -16.73 -14.76 36.41
C THR A 11 -15.30 -14.24 36.30
N GLU A 12 -14.37 -15.12 35.94
CA GLU A 12 -13.04 -14.66 35.54
C GLU A 12 -13.25 -13.69 34.39
N ASP A 13 -12.85 -12.43 34.57
CA ASP A 13 -12.96 -11.38 33.54
C ASP A 13 -12.00 -11.76 32.39
N THR A 14 -12.46 -12.63 31.50
CA THR A 14 -11.76 -12.97 30.26
C THR A 14 -11.90 -11.80 29.32
N ARG A 15 -10.78 -11.10 29.10
CA ARG A 15 -10.65 -10.12 28.04
C ARG A 15 -10.00 -10.77 26.84
N GLY A 16 -10.26 -10.26 25.65
CA GLY A 16 -9.64 -10.83 24.47
C GLY A 16 -9.64 -9.95 23.24
N VAL A 17 -9.24 -10.55 22.13
CA VAL A 17 -9.31 -9.95 20.80
C VAL A 17 -10.06 -10.91 19.89
N SER A 18 -11.06 -10.41 19.18
CA SER A 18 -11.77 -11.15 18.14
C SER A 18 -11.65 -10.40 16.83
N GLY A 19 -11.83 -11.08 15.71
CA GLY A 19 -11.70 -10.40 14.44
C GLY A 19 -12.01 -11.26 13.24
N VAL A 20 -11.85 -10.63 12.07
CA VAL A 20 -11.90 -11.32 10.79
C VAL A 20 -10.65 -11.00 9.99
N VAL A 21 -10.12 -12.02 9.34
CA VAL A 21 -9.05 -11.94 8.35
C VAL A 21 -9.66 -12.26 7.01
N GLN A 22 -9.66 -11.28 6.13
CA GLN A 22 -10.13 -11.41 4.76
C GLN A 22 -9.05 -10.96 3.79
N ASP A 23 -9.16 -11.36 2.54
CA ASP A 23 -8.35 -10.77 1.48
C ASP A 23 -8.89 -9.38 1.12
N ILE A 24 -8.13 -8.64 0.31
CA ILE A 24 -8.52 -7.31 -0.16
C ILE A 24 -9.80 -7.26 -1.00
N TRP A 25 -10.38 -8.40 -1.36
CA TRP A 25 -11.66 -8.52 -2.06
C TRP A 25 -12.80 -8.99 -1.14
N GLY A 26 -12.55 -9.05 0.18
CA GLY A 26 -13.56 -9.37 1.19
C GLY A 26 -13.84 -10.87 1.36
N LYS A 27 -12.99 -11.75 0.83
CA LYS A 27 -13.12 -13.20 1.05
C LYS A 27 -12.36 -13.58 2.32
N GLY A 28 -13.04 -14.24 3.26
CA GLY A 28 -12.40 -14.78 4.47
C GLY A 28 -11.22 -15.70 4.14
N VAL A 29 -10.10 -15.52 4.84
CA VAL A 29 -8.87 -16.29 4.65
C VAL A 29 -8.78 -17.38 5.72
N PRO A 30 -9.00 -18.66 5.38
CA PRO A 30 -8.99 -19.74 6.36
C PRO A 30 -7.57 -20.15 6.77
N GLU A 31 -7.45 -20.59 8.04
CA GLU A 31 -6.20 -21.02 8.65
C GLU A 31 -5.07 -19.97 8.54
N ALA A 32 -5.43 -18.69 8.48
CA ALA A 32 -4.47 -17.61 8.66
C ALA A 32 -3.95 -17.67 10.09
N THR A 33 -2.64 -17.56 10.25
CA THR A 33 -2.01 -17.55 11.58
C THR A 33 -2.18 -16.16 12.19
N VAL A 34 -2.77 -16.11 13.38
CA VAL A 34 -2.93 -14.91 14.19
C VAL A 34 -2.05 -15.05 15.43
N VAL A 35 -1.19 -14.04 15.67
CA VAL A 35 -0.26 -14.01 16.79
C VAL A 35 -0.37 -12.66 17.48
N VAL A 36 -0.40 -12.67 18.80
CA VAL A 36 -0.31 -11.45 19.61
C VAL A 36 1.15 -11.22 19.96
N GLU A 37 1.67 -10.01 19.73
CA GLU A 37 3.06 -9.68 20.08
C GLU A 37 3.30 -9.91 21.58
N GLY A 38 4.39 -10.61 21.91
CA GLY A 38 4.71 -11.00 23.28
C GLY A 38 4.13 -12.35 23.72
N LEU A 39 3.16 -12.90 22.98
CA LEU A 39 2.62 -14.23 23.24
C LEU A 39 3.23 -15.27 22.30
N MET A 40 3.57 -16.43 22.86
CA MET A 40 4.08 -17.56 22.06
C MET A 40 2.96 -18.37 21.39
N GLU A 41 1.71 -18.15 21.81
CA GLU A 41 0.56 -18.88 21.28
C GLU A 41 0.21 -18.40 19.86
N ARG A 42 -0.19 -19.36 19.04
CA ARG A 42 -0.62 -19.13 17.67
C ARG A 42 -2.04 -19.63 17.52
N HIS A 43 -2.88 -18.79 16.97
CA HIS A 43 -4.26 -19.15 16.65
C HIS A 43 -4.44 -19.16 15.14
N TYR A 44 -5.51 -19.82 14.71
CA TYR A 44 -5.82 -20.00 13.31
C TYR A 44 -7.26 -19.55 13.06
N THR A 45 -7.48 -18.87 11.94
CA THR A 45 -8.83 -18.47 11.54
C THR A 45 -9.67 -19.66 11.05
N ASP A 46 -10.99 -19.56 11.24
CA ASP A 46 -11.97 -20.54 10.75
C ASP A 46 -12.19 -20.47 9.22
N ASP A 47 -13.18 -21.22 8.72
CA ASP A 47 -13.54 -21.28 7.29
C ASP A 47 -14.03 -19.94 6.71
N LYS A 48 -14.41 -18.99 7.58
CA LYS A 48 -14.86 -17.64 7.24
C LYS A 48 -13.81 -16.59 7.56
N GLY A 49 -12.61 -16.98 7.95
CA GLY A 49 -11.53 -16.07 8.32
C GLY A 49 -11.68 -15.48 9.73
N ARG A 50 -12.60 -15.97 10.56
CA ARG A 50 -12.83 -15.42 11.91
C ARG A 50 -11.88 -16.04 12.92
N PHE A 51 -11.54 -15.27 13.95
CA PHE A 51 -10.77 -15.75 15.09
C PHE A 51 -11.22 -15.09 16.39
N GLU A 52 -10.89 -15.74 17.50
CA GLU A 52 -11.12 -15.26 18.85
C GLU A 52 -9.94 -15.70 19.72
N LEU A 53 -9.40 -14.76 20.49
CA LEU A 53 -8.22 -14.88 21.33
C LEU A 53 -8.59 -14.46 22.73
N GLU A 54 -8.54 -15.39 23.68
CA GLU A 54 -8.64 -15.05 25.09
C GLU A 54 -7.26 -14.65 25.59
N LEU A 55 -7.18 -13.49 26.24
CA LEU A 55 -5.96 -12.97 26.84
C LEU A 55 -6.07 -13.07 28.36
N PRO A 56 -5.11 -13.69 29.04
CA PRO A 56 -5.14 -13.75 30.49
C PRO A 56 -4.97 -12.34 31.06
N ALA A 57 -5.75 -12.02 32.09
CA ALA A 57 -5.88 -10.65 32.61
C ALA A 57 -4.54 -10.06 33.11
N ASP A 58 -3.57 -10.90 33.46
CA ASP A 58 -2.22 -10.52 33.90
C ASP A 58 -1.29 -10.10 32.74
N GLN A 59 -1.61 -10.44 31.50
CA GLN A 59 -0.84 -10.05 30.31
C GLN A 59 -1.28 -8.71 29.71
N LEU A 60 -2.35 -8.11 30.21
CA LEU A 60 -2.78 -6.75 29.87
C LEU A 60 -2.04 -5.67 30.70
N VAL A 61 -1.14 -6.07 31.60
CA VAL A 61 -0.41 -5.15 32.46
C VAL A 61 0.76 -4.54 31.70
N MET A 62 0.63 -3.25 31.34
CA MET A 62 1.70 -2.45 30.75
C MET A 62 2.98 -2.51 31.60
N HIS A 63 4.07 -2.96 30.97
CA HIS A 63 5.40 -2.68 31.48
C HIS A 63 5.77 -1.24 31.12
N VAL A 64 5.65 -0.33 32.09
CA VAL A 64 6.40 0.93 32.06
C VAL A 64 7.83 0.56 32.45
N GLU A 65 8.71 0.41 31.46
CA GLU A 65 10.15 0.32 31.74
C GLU A 65 10.61 1.70 32.28
N ASP A 66 10.85 1.76 33.59
CA ASP A 66 11.67 2.81 34.20
C ASP A 66 13.08 2.64 33.67
N ASP A 67 13.53 3.57 32.82
CA ASP A 67 14.87 3.56 32.22
C ASP A 67 16.00 3.85 33.23
N GLY A 68 15.64 4.00 34.52
CA GLY A 68 16.57 4.26 35.61
C GLY A 68 17.15 5.68 35.60
N SER A 69 16.64 6.57 34.73
CA SER A 69 17.08 7.96 34.67
C SER A 69 16.53 8.81 35.83
N GLY A 70 15.50 8.33 36.53
CA GLY A 70 14.79 9.09 37.56
C GLY A 70 14.13 10.38 37.03
N ALA A 71 14.10 10.57 35.71
CA ALA A 71 13.35 11.64 35.09
C ALA A 71 11.87 11.26 35.08
N PRO A 72 10.94 12.20 35.35
CA PRO A 72 9.53 11.95 35.13
C PRO A 72 9.34 11.51 33.67
N VAL A 73 8.90 10.27 33.47
CA VAL A 73 8.59 9.72 32.15
C VAL A 73 7.57 10.66 31.53
N ASP A 74 7.92 11.31 30.42
CA ASP A 74 7.01 12.21 29.71
C ASP A 74 5.81 11.35 29.25
N PRO A 75 4.58 11.58 29.75
CA PRO A 75 3.43 10.76 29.38
C PRO A 75 3.11 10.83 27.88
N LEU A 76 3.72 11.77 27.15
CA LEU A 76 3.60 11.88 25.69
C LEU A 76 4.48 10.89 24.90
N LEU A 77 5.39 10.15 25.55
CA LEU A 77 6.26 9.14 24.93
C LEU A 77 5.84 7.69 25.18
N VAL A 78 4.79 7.47 25.98
CA VAL A 78 4.12 6.16 26.03
C VAL A 78 3.31 6.04 24.73
N GLY A 79 3.86 5.33 23.74
CA GLY A 79 3.14 4.97 22.54
C GLY A 79 1.80 4.31 22.89
N PRO A 80 0.78 4.41 22.03
CA PRO A 80 -0.57 3.96 22.37
C PRO A 80 -0.55 2.53 22.92
N SER A 81 -1.15 2.37 24.09
CA SER A 81 -1.36 1.12 24.82
C SER A 81 -2.29 0.18 24.03
N GLY A 82 -1.77 -0.44 22.98
CA GLY A 82 -2.52 -1.34 22.10
C GLY A 82 -1.90 -2.73 22.06
N ILE A 83 -2.77 -3.74 21.94
CA ILE A 83 -2.34 -5.11 21.67
C ILE A 83 -1.92 -5.18 20.21
N ARG A 84 -0.67 -5.51 19.91
CA ARG A 84 -0.23 -5.70 18.52
C ARG A 84 -0.61 -7.10 18.06
N VAL A 85 -1.33 -7.18 16.96
CA VAL A 85 -1.79 -8.44 16.39
C VAL A 85 -1.17 -8.59 15.01
N LEU A 86 -0.40 -9.66 14.84
CA LEU A 86 0.24 -10.03 13.59
C LEU A 86 -0.58 -11.12 12.91
N VAL A 87 -0.83 -10.95 11.62
CA VAL A 87 -1.56 -11.91 10.81
C VAL A 87 -0.76 -12.28 9.56
N GLY A 88 -0.73 -13.57 9.26
CA GLY A 88 -0.08 -14.07 8.05
C GLY A 88 -0.63 -15.39 7.56
N LYS A 89 -0.57 -15.59 6.24
CA LYS A 89 -0.89 -16.84 5.56
C LYS A 89 0.11 -17.03 4.42
N GLU A 90 0.50 -18.26 4.13
CA GLU A 90 1.32 -18.56 2.95
C GLU A 90 0.60 -18.08 1.67
N GLY A 91 1.35 -17.43 0.77
CA GLY A 91 0.80 -16.80 -0.42
C GLY A 91 0.13 -15.44 -0.17
N PHE A 92 0.29 -14.86 1.02
CA PHE A 92 -0.15 -13.51 1.35
C PHE A 92 1.00 -12.70 1.95
N ILE A 93 1.01 -11.40 1.65
CA ILE A 93 1.86 -10.41 2.29
C ILE A 93 1.45 -10.31 3.76
N LYS A 94 2.43 -10.44 4.66
CA LYS A 94 2.22 -10.36 6.10
C LYS A 94 1.80 -8.96 6.51
N GLN A 95 0.91 -8.87 7.49
CA GLN A 95 0.47 -7.61 8.06
C GLN A 95 0.53 -7.66 9.59
N MET A 96 0.87 -6.50 10.15
CA MET A 96 0.74 -6.19 11.56
C MET A 96 -0.21 -5.00 11.67
N ASP A 97 -1.16 -5.11 12.58
CA ASP A 97 -1.99 -3.97 12.97
C ASP A 97 -2.02 -3.83 14.50
N LEU A 98 -2.29 -2.62 14.95
CA LEU A 98 -2.50 -2.33 16.34
C LEU A 98 -4.00 -2.53 16.63
N ALA A 99 -4.35 -3.55 17.40
CA ALA A 99 -5.69 -3.62 17.95
C ALA A 99 -5.87 -2.41 18.86
N LYS A 100 -6.74 -1.47 18.43
CA LYS A 100 -7.09 -0.30 19.25
C LYS A 100 -7.72 -0.79 20.55
N GLU A 101 -7.53 -0.01 21.61
CA GLU A 101 -8.00 -0.32 22.96
C GLU A 101 -9.43 -0.85 22.96
N VAL A 102 -9.62 -1.99 23.66
CA VAL A 102 -10.94 -2.56 23.93
C VAL A 102 -11.72 -1.54 24.76
N PRO A 103 -12.90 -1.07 24.33
CA PRO A 103 -13.76 -0.25 25.19
C PRO A 103 -14.06 -0.99 26.50
N GLU A 104 -14.16 -0.28 27.63
CA GLU A 104 -14.44 -0.91 28.94
C GLU A 104 -15.76 -1.72 28.97
N GLU A 105 -16.66 -1.50 28.01
CA GLU A 105 -17.95 -2.17 27.86
C GLU A 105 -17.92 -3.41 26.94
N GLU A 106 -16.82 -3.69 26.25
CA GLU A 106 -16.67 -4.89 25.41
C GLU A 106 -15.69 -5.89 26.04
N ASP A 107 -16.05 -7.18 26.01
CA ASP A 107 -15.15 -8.24 26.47
C ASP A 107 -13.99 -8.47 25.47
N PHE A 108 -14.17 -8.09 24.20
CA PHE A 108 -13.20 -8.31 23.12
C PHE A 108 -13.03 -7.10 22.19
N ALA A 109 -11.79 -6.68 21.93
CA ALA A 109 -11.52 -5.74 20.85
C ALA A 109 -11.76 -6.43 19.50
N LYS A 110 -12.45 -5.73 18.59
CA LYS A 110 -12.68 -6.19 17.23
C LYS A 110 -11.63 -5.61 16.30
N VAL A 111 -10.96 -6.48 15.54
CA VAL A 111 -9.99 -6.10 14.51
C VAL A 111 -10.33 -6.74 13.17
N GLU A 112 -10.03 -6.03 12.10
CA GLU A 112 -10.25 -6.50 10.72
C GLU A 112 -8.95 -6.41 9.95
N PHE A 113 -8.50 -7.54 9.41
CA PHE A 113 -7.29 -7.62 8.60
C PHE A 113 -7.65 -7.84 7.14
N ASN A 114 -7.02 -7.06 6.26
CA ASN A 114 -7.18 -7.17 4.81
C ASN A 114 -5.86 -7.60 4.19
N LEU A 115 -5.64 -8.92 4.10
CA LEU A 115 -4.42 -9.49 3.56
C LEU A 115 -4.35 -9.32 2.04
N TYR A 116 -3.18 -8.91 1.57
CA TYR A 116 -2.88 -8.79 0.14
C TYR A 116 -2.25 -10.10 -0.31
N PRO A 117 -2.80 -10.83 -1.29
CA PRO A 117 -2.10 -11.99 -1.85
C PRO A 117 -0.74 -11.58 -2.39
N GLU A 118 0.23 -12.47 -2.29
CA GLU A 118 1.58 -12.25 -2.80
C GLU A 118 1.54 -12.17 -4.33
N PRO A 119 2.04 -11.08 -4.96
CA PRO A 119 2.13 -11.00 -6.41
C PRO A 119 3.09 -12.04 -6.99
N GLU A 120 2.89 -12.42 -8.26
CA GLU A 120 3.72 -13.46 -8.91
C GLU A 120 5.19 -13.04 -9.11
N GLY A 121 5.51 -11.75 -8.98
CA GLY A 121 6.87 -11.23 -9.19
C GLY A 121 7.01 -9.76 -8.83
N ALA A 122 8.15 -9.16 -9.22
CA ALA A 122 8.41 -7.75 -9.02
C ALA A 122 7.66 -6.88 -10.05
N GLY A 123 7.19 -5.71 -9.63
CA GLY A 123 6.47 -4.76 -10.48
C GLY A 123 5.31 -4.07 -9.76
N PHE A 124 4.47 -3.42 -10.56
CA PHE A 124 3.26 -2.74 -10.09
C PHE A 124 2.02 -3.60 -10.36
N TYR A 125 1.23 -3.86 -9.32
CA TYR A 125 0.02 -4.66 -9.37
C TYR A 125 -1.15 -3.84 -8.85
N ALA A 126 -1.99 -3.34 -9.75
CA ALA A 126 -3.19 -2.62 -9.37
C ALA A 126 -4.24 -3.58 -8.77
N VAL A 127 -4.92 -3.15 -7.71
CA VAL A 127 -6.02 -3.89 -7.10
C VAL A 127 -7.27 -3.73 -7.98
N GLY A 128 -7.55 -4.75 -8.79
CA GLY A 128 -8.78 -4.84 -9.57
C GLY A 128 -9.97 -5.30 -8.73
N ALA A 129 -11.12 -5.50 -9.40
CA ALA A 129 -12.38 -5.86 -8.73
C ALA A 129 -12.34 -7.23 -8.01
N SER A 130 -11.56 -8.18 -8.52
CA SER A 130 -11.49 -9.56 -8.00
C SER A 130 -10.10 -10.20 -8.09
N SER A 131 -9.13 -9.49 -8.66
CA SER A 131 -7.76 -9.96 -8.86
C SER A 131 -6.83 -8.77 -9.04
N TYR A 132 -5.52 -9.02 -8.98
CA TYR A 132 -4.55 -8.03 -9.42
C TYR A 132 -4.61 -7.83 -10.94
N VAL A 133 -4.24 -6.62 -11.36
CA VAL A 133 -3.93 -6.26 -12.74
C VAL A 133 -2.47 -5.82 -12.76
N GLN A 134 -1.58 -6.63 -13.35
CA GLN A 134 -0.17 -6.28 -13.47
C GLN A 134 -0.03 -5.15 -14.49
N LEU A 135 0.64 -4.07 -14.10
CA LEU A 135 0.92 -2.97 -15.02
C LEU A 135 2.15 -3.31 -15.86
N ASN A 136 1.95 -3.36 -17.17
CA ASN A 136 3.01 -3.65 -18.12
C ASN A 136 3.93 -2.44 -18.27
N GLN A 137 5.24 -2.68 -18.19
CA GLN A 137 6.24 -1.67 -18.50
C GLN A 137 6.12 -1.26 -19.97
N GLN A 138 6.14 0.05 -20.23
CA GLN A 138 6.22 0.64 -21.55
C GLN A 138 7.45 1.53 -21.65
N ARG A 139 8.14 1.43 -22.78
CA ARG A 139 9.32 2.24 -23.03
C ARG A 139 8.92 3.65 -23.41
N ILE A 140 9.60 4.63 -22.83
CA ILE A 140 9.40 6.03 -23.17
C ILE A 140 10.05 6.31 -24.52
N GLN A 141 9.31 7.03 -25.35
CA GLN A 141 9.76 7.52 -26.65
C GLN A 141 9.94 9.02 -26.57
N MET A 142 10.93 9.51 -27.34
CA MET A 142 11.18 10.92 -27.49
C MET A 142 10.98 11.31 -28.95
N VAL A 143 10.20 12.38 -29.19
CA VAL A 143 10.00 12.96 -30.51
C VAL A 143 10.36 14.44 -30.44
N GLY A 144 11.32 14.88 -31.24
CA GLY A 144 11.72 16.29 -31.32
C GLY A 144 13.19 16.51 -31.65
N THR A 145 13.71 17.65 -31.24
CA THR A 145 15.10 18.09 -31.39
C THR A 145 15.69 18.46 -30.02
N ASP A 146 17.00 18.68 -29.96
CA ASP A 146 17.71 19.23 -28.78
C ASP A 146 17.20 20.63 -28.33
N LEU A 147 16.28 21.26 -29.08
CA LEU A 147 15.72 22.56 -28.75
C LEU A 147 14.27 22.48 -28.24
N ALA A 148 13.57 21.41 -28.56
CA ALA A 148 12.20 21.13 -28.13
C ALA A 148 11.88 19.66 -28.42
N HIS A 149 11.44 18.94 -27.40
CA HIS A 149 11.10 17.53 -27.52
C HIS A 149 9.87 17.20 -26.68
N TYR A 150 9.24 16.09 -27.03
CA TYR A 150 8.16 15.47 -26.28
C TYR A 150 8.68 14.12 -25.79
N SER A 151 8.50 13.84 -24.50
CA SER A 151 8.78 12.53 -23.90
C SER A 151 7.46 11.89 -23.50
N GLY A 152 7.19 10.69 -24.00
CA GLY A 152 5.89 10.07 -23.78
C GLY A 152 5.83 8.60 -24.13
N ILE A 153 4.63 8.05 -24.03
CA ILE A 153 4.36 6.63 -24.28
C ILE A 153 3.55 6.53 -25.57
N GLN A 154 3.98 5.67 -26.50
CA GLN A 154 3.26 5.46 -27.76
C GLN A 154 2.08 4.50 -27.56
N ASP A 155 2.34 3.35 -26.95
CA ASP A 155 1.37 2.27 -26.79
C ASP A 155 0.83 2.22 -25.36
N ILE A 156 -0.48 2.14 -25.22
CA ILE A 156 -1.17 2.05 -23.94
C ILE A 156 -1.84 0.68 -23.78
N PRO A 157 -1.92 0.14 -22.54
CA PRO A 157 -2.55 -1.14 -22.29
C PRO A 157 -4.07 -1.09 -22.51
N GLU A 158 -4.67 -2.25 -22.76
CA GLU A 158 -6.12 -2.40 -22.91
C GLU A 158 -6.83 -2.60 -21.55
N GLU A 159 -6.08 -3.02 -20.53
CA GLU A 159 -6.59 -3.20 -19.19
C GLU A 159 -6.90 -1.86 -18.53
N ALA A 160 -8.09 -1.79 -17.94
CA ALA A 160 -8.57 -0.61 -17.26
C ALA A 160 -8.95 -0.90 -15.82
N LEU A 161 -8.66 0.07 -14.96
CA LEU A 161 -9.01 0.08 -13.56
C LEU A 161 -10.35 0.85 -13.37
N PRO A 162 -11.12 0.52 -12.33
CA PRO A 162 -12.35 1.24 -12.04
C PRO A 162 -12.06 2.69 -11.61
N VAL A 163 -12.98 3.59 -11.94
CA VAL A 163 -12.99 4.97 -11.41
C VAL A 163 -13.03 4.96 -9.88
N GLY A 164 -12.18 5.76 -9.24
CA GLY A 164 -12.08 5.85 -7.79
C GLY A 164 -10.63 5.96 -7.29
N PRO A 165 -10.41 5.91 -5.96
CA PRO A 165 -9.06 5.79 -5.42
C PRO A 165 -8.42 4.49 -5.91
N VAL A 166 -7.22 4.58 -6.46
CA VAL A 166 -6.49 3.40 -6.93
C VAL A 166 -5.53 2.95 -5.85
N LYS A 167 -5.53 1.63 -5.61
CA LYS A 167 -4.56 0.95 -4.75
C LYS A 167 -3.68 0.06 -5.62
N LEU A 168 -2.38 0.07 -5.38
CA LEU A 168 -1.42 -0.81 -6.04
C LEU A 168 -0.49 -1.45 -5.02
N VAL A 169 -0.15 -2.71 -5.25
CA VAL A 169 0.99 -3.36 -4.61
C VAL A 169 2.20 -3.16 -5.51
N PHE A 170 3.24 -2.55 -4.98
CA PHE A 170 4.53 -2.40 -5.63
C PHE A 170 5.53 -3.35 -4.96
N THR A 171 5.93 -4.39 -5.68
CA THR A 171 6.88 -5.40 -5.20
C THR A 171 8.25 -5.16 -5.82
N THR A 172 9.26 -4.95 -4.99
CA THR A 172 10.62 -4.61 -5.42
C THR A 172 11.66 -5.02 -4.38
N ARG A 173 12.90 -5.25 -4.83
CA ARG A 173 14.05 -5.49 -3.93
C ARG A 173 14.67 -4.21 -3.37
N LEU A 174 14.20 -3.06 -3.83
CA LEU A 174 14.69 -1.76 -3.39
C LEU A 174 14.18 -1.45 -1.99
N ARG A 175 15.06 -0.87 -1.17
CA ARG A 175 14.70 -0.38 0.16
C ARG A 175 13.89 0.90 0.04
N THR A 176 13.16 1.24 1.10
CA THR A 176 12.35 2.46 1.18
C THR A 176 13.14 3.73 0.87
N SER A 177 14.40 3.82 1.33
CA SER A 177 15.28 4.96 1.03
C SER A 177 15.66 5.05 -0.45
N GLU A 178 15.81 3.90 -1.13
CA GLU A 178 16.12 3.84 -2.56
C GLU A 178 14.88 4.20 -3.39
N ILE A 179 13.70 3.72 -2.99
CA ILE A 179 12.43 4.11 -3.61
C ILE A 179 12.20 5.63 -3.49
N ALA A 180 12.49 6.22 -2.33
CA ALA A 180 12.41 7.67 -2.17
C ALA A 180 13.37 8.43 -3.12
N GLN A 181 14.55 7.87 -3.39
CA GLN A 181 15.52 8.43 -4.34
C GLN A 181 15.11 8.26 -5.81
N MET A 182 14.25 7.29 -6.13
CA MET A 182 13.71 7.14 -7.48
C MET A 182 12.81 8.30 -7.91
N ASN A 183 12.31 9.08 -6.94
CA ASN A 183 11.36 10.17 -7.20
C ASN A 183 10.17 9.64 -8.04
N LEU A 184 9.47 8.65 -7.50
CA LEU A 184 8.33 8.02 -8.17
C LEU A 184 7.18 9.01 -8.29
N HIS A 185 6.59 9.09 -9.47
CA HIS A 185 5.46 9.93 -9.81
C HIS A 185 4.28 9.10 -10.31
N LEU A 186 3.08 9.60 -10.09
CA LEU A 186 1.86 9.16 -10.76
C LEU A 186 1.32 10.36 -11.53
N SER A 187 1.33 10.30 -12.86
CA SER A 187 0.84 11.42 -13.67
C SER A 187 -0.36 11.01 -14.51
N LYS A 188 -1.34 11.91 -14.63
CA LYS A 188 -2.39 11.84 -15.64
C LYS A 188 -1.79 12.16 -16.99
N LEU A 189 -2.14 11.38 -17.99
CA LEU A 189 -1.60 11.52 -19.35
C LEU A 189 -2.61 12.22 -20.27
N GLU A 190 -2.07 12.96 -21.24
CA GLU A 190 -2.83 13.46 -22.38
C GLU A 190 -2.20 13.03 -23.70
N PHE A 191 -3.04 12.73 -24.69
CA PHE A 191 -2.58 12.33 -26.00
C PHE A 191 -2.28 13.55 -26.87
N VAL A 192 -1.02 13.71 -27.25
CA VAL A 192 -0.55 14.77 -28.14
C VAL A 192 -0.36 14.20 -29.53
N ASN A 193 -1.30 14.50 -30.44
CA ASN A 193 -1.19 14.08 -31.84
C ASN A 193 -0.17 14.93 -32.61
N LYS A 194 -0.19 16.26 -32.40
CA LYS A 194 0.69 17.22 -33.07
C LYS A 194 1.29 18.19 -32.07
N GLY A 195 2.55 18.55 -32.31
CA GLY A 195 3.33 19.43 -31.45
C GLY A 195 4.20 20.37 -32.26
N LYS A 196 4.68 21.42 -31.61
CA LYS A 196 5.59 22.39 -32.22
C LYS A 196 7.01 22.02 -31.85
N VAL A 197 7.79 21.63 -32.84
CA VAL A 197 9.20 21.27 -32.65
C VAL A 197 10.06 22.40 -33.23
N LYS A 198 11.06 22.85 -32.47
CA LYS A 198 11.97 23.91 -32.90
C LYS A 198 13.16 23.29 -33.63
N GLY A 199 13.20 23.46 -34.95
CA GLY A 199 14.31 23.03 -35.80
C GLY A 199 15.31 24.16 -36.10
N LEU A 200 16.31 23.84 -36.92
CA LEU A 200 17.33 24.79 -37.40
C LEU A 200 16.73 25.95 -38.23
N PHE A 201 15.58 25.73 -38.86
CA PHE A 201 14.92 26.69 -39.76
C PHE A 201 13.72 27.41 -39.11
N GLY A 202 13.42 27.14 -37.84
CA GLY A 202 12.29 27.75 -37.13
C GLY A 202 11.43 26.73 -36.41
N VAL A 203 10.18 27.09 -36.12
CA VAL A 203 9.22 26.22 -35.46
C VAL A 203 8.37 25.53 -36.51
N GLU A 204 8.39 24.20 -36.51
CA GLU A 204 7.61 23.36 -37.43
C GLU A 204 6.54 22.57 -36.64
N ASN A 205 5.41 22.27 -37.28
CA ASN A 205 4.42 21.38 -36.69
C ASN A 205 4.75 19.96 -37.11
N ASP A 206 5.03 19.09 -36.13
CA ASP A 206 5.32 17.69 -36.35
C ASP A 206 4.23 16.81 -35.74
N THR A 207 4.22 15.55 -36.17
CA THR A 207 3.34 14.51 -35.66
C THR A 207 4.04 13.84 -34.48
N ILE A 208 3.44 13.95 -33.29
CA ILE A 208 4.00 13.46 -32.04
C ILE A 208 3.44 12.06 -31.73
N ASN A 209 2.11 11.94 -31.68
CA ASN A 209 1.39 10.70 -31.36
C ASN A 209 1.89 10.02 -30.08
N LEU A 210 2.08 10.79 -29.01
CA LEU A 210 2.50 10.28 -27.70
C LEU A 210 1.49 10.66 -26.62
N TRP A 211 1.38 9.80 -25.61
CA TRP A 211 0.80 10.12 -24.32
C TRP A 211 1.86 10.75 -23.44
N VAL A 212 1.67 12.02 -23.07
CA VAL A 212 2.62 12.81 -22.26
C VAL A 212 2.02 13.11 -20.90
N ALA A 213 2.87 13.33 -19.88
CA ALA A 213 2.39 13.73 -18.56
C ALA A 213 1.77 15.13 -18.63
N LYS A 214 0.56 15.27 -18.05
CA LYS A 214 -0.21 16.51 -18.02
C LYS A 214 -0.26 17.09 -16.60
N ASP A 215 -0.69 16.26 -15.65
CA ASP A 215 -0.91 16.64 -14.26
C ASP A 215 -0.37 15.55 -13.35
N ASP A 216 0.30 15.93 -12.26
CA ASP A 216 0.69 14.99 -11.21
C ASP A 216 -0.46 14.69 -10.25
N VAL A 217 -0.55 13.43 -9.87
CA VAL A 217 -1.55 12.92 -8.94
C VAL A 217 -0.84 12.54 -7.64
N PRO A 218 -1.23 13.15 -6.50
CA PRO A 218 -0.61 12.83 -5.23
C PRO A 218 -1.02 11.41 -4.79
N PHE A 219 -0.05 10.68 -4.24
CA PHE A 219 -0.24 9.36 -3.67
C PHE A 219 0.56 9.20 -2.37
N ASP A 220 0.17 8.20 -1.58
CA ASP A 220 0.91 7.74 -0.42
C ASP A 220 1.53 6.37 -0.72
N ILE A 221 2.73 6.13 -0.19
CA ILE A 221 3.41 4.83 -0.23
C ILE A 221 3.68 4.36 1.19
N VAL A 222 3.18 3.18 1.54
CA VAL A 222 3.34 2.56 2.86
C VAL A 222 4.00 1.19 2.66
N GLY A 223 5.13 0.95 3.31
CA GLY A 223 5.76 -0.37 3.30
C GLY A 223 4.94 -1.36 4.13
N PHE A 224 4.82 -2.61 3.66
CA PHE A 224 4.36 -3.70 4.51
C PHE A 224 5.48 -4.15 5.46
N ASP A 225 5.18 -5.09 6.35
CA ASP A 225 6.23 -5.69 7.22
C ASP A 225 7.23 -6.53 6.42
N THR A 226 6.84 -6.95 5.21
CA THR A 226 7.75 -7.53 4.24
C THR A 226 8.65 -6.43 3.68
N ARG A 227 9.96 -6.70 3.58
CA ARG A 227 10.94 -5.69 3.11
C ARG A 227 10.83 -5.34 1.62
N GLU A 228 9.96 -6.02 0.90
CA GLU A 228 9.92 -6.00 -0.57
C GLU A 228 8.57 -5.52 -1.12
N ASP A 229 7.55 -5.35 -0.28
CA ASP A 229 6.21 -4.98 -0.74
C ASP A 229 5.78 -3.62 -0.17
N TYR A 230 5.16 -2.83 -1.02
CA TYR A 230 4.68 -1.50 -0.70
C TYR A 230 3.25 -1.32 -1.21
N LEU A 231 2.39 -0.72 -0.39
CA LEU A 231 1.06 -0.29 -0.79
C LEU A 231 1.12 1.17 -1.25
N ILE A 232 0.77 1.40 -2.51
CA ILE A 232 0.57 2.73 -3.08
C ILE A 232 -0.92 3.02 -3.12
N THR A 233 -1.34 4.18 -2.60
CA THR A 233 -2.74 4.63 -2.63
C THR A 233 -2.82 6.05 -3.15
N SER A 234 -3.63 6.29 -4.19
CA SER A 234 -3.89 7.66 -4.64
C SER A 234 -4.64 8.43 -3.56
N ARG A 235 -4.20 9.66 -3.25
CA ARG A 235 -4.87 10.49 -2.23
C ARG A 235 -6.25 10.97 -2.69
N GLU A 236 -6.42 11.09 -4.00
CA GLU A 236 -7.65 11.53 -4.63
C GLU A 236 -8.21 10.42 -5.52
N PRO A 237 -9.55 10.34 -5.67
CA PRO A 237 -10.17 9.45 -6.65
C PRO A 237 -9.74 9.80 -8.07
N LEU A 238 -9.28 8.81 -8.83
CA LEU A 238 -8.90 9.01 -10.23
C LEU A 238 -10.17 9.12 -11.09
N THR A 239 -10.16 10.11 -11.97
CA THR A 239 -11.19 10.27 -13.01
C THR A 239 -10.87 9.40 -14.22
N ALA A 240 -11.85 9.14 -15.07
CA ALA A 240 -11.61 8.40 -16.30
C ALA A 240 -10.52 9.06 -17.16
N GLY A 241 -9.61 8.25 -17.71
CA GLY A 241 -8.47 8.70 -18.49
C GLY A 241 -7.25 7.78 -18.39
N MET A 242 -6.14 8.22 -18.97
CA MET A 242 -4.87 7.49 -18.96
C MET A 242 -3.96 8.04 -17.85
N TYR A 243 -3.26 7.15 -17.16
CA TYR A 243 -2.29 7.48 -16.11
C TYR A 243 -1.03 6.64 -16.30
N ALA A 244 0.08 7.04 -15.69
CA ALA A 244 1.27 6.20 -15.59
C ALA A 244 2.06 6.48 -14.32
N PHE A 245 2.64 5.41 -13.75
CA PHE A 245 3.76 5.53 -12.83
C PHE A 245 5.07 5.68 -13.61
N HIS A 246 5.94 6.59 -13.18
CA HIS A 246 7.27 6.77 -13.75
C HIS A 246 8.24 7.32 -12.69
N ALA A 247 9.54 7.17 -12.91
CA ALA A 247 10.58 7.60 -11.98
C ALA A 247 11.39 8.74 -12.59
N HIS A 248 12.07 9.53 -11.76
CA HIS A 248 13.00 10.57 -12.22
C HIS A 248 12.39 11.61 -13.18
N ASP A 249 11.08 11.84 -13.12
CA ASP A 249 10.44 12.90 -13.92
C ASP A 249 10.52 12.73 -15.45
N ILE A 250 10.78 11.49 -15.90
CA ILE A 250 11.09 11.15 -17.29
C ILE A 250 9.97 11.39 -18.32
N LEU A 251 8.74 11.64 -17.86
CA LEU A 251 7.60 11.99 -18.71
C LEU A 251 7.32 13.50 -18.78
N HIS A 252 8.01 14.33 -17.99
CA HIS A 252 7.87 15.78 -18.04
C HIS A 252 8.89 16.40 -19.01
N GLU A 253 8.48 17.43 -19.74
CA GLU A 253 9.23 18.03 -20.86
C GLU A 253 10.46 18.86 -20.42
N ASP A 254 10.65 19.07 -19.11
CA ASP A 254 11.50 20.14 -18.59
C ASP A 254 13.01 19.82 -18.63
N ASP A 255 13.44 18.56 -18.79
CA ASP A 255 14.87 18.22 -18.92
C ASP A 255 15.16 16.97 -19.78
N GLU A 256 15.49 17.21 -21.06
CA GLU A 256 15.89 16.16 -22.02
C GLU A 256 17.05 15.28 -21.54
N ARG A 257 17.94 15.86 -20.73
CA ARG A 257 19.19 15.21 -20.32
C ARG A 257 18.91 14.07 -19.35
N VAL A 258 17.80 14.13 -18.62
CA VAL A 258 17.44 13.11 -17.65
C VAL A 258 17.23 11.78 -18.38
N LEU A 259 16.41 11.72 -19.43
CA LEU A 259 16.12 10.47 -20.12
C LEU A 259 17.39 9.82 -20.72
N TYR A 260 18.27 10.62 -21.35
CA TYR A 260 19.52 10.11 -21.93
C TYR A 260 20.58 9.71 -20.90
N SER A 261 20.52 10.28 -19.69
CA SER A 261 21.43 9.92 -18.61
C SER A 261 21.07 8.59 -17.94
N LEU A 262 19.81 8.14 -18.09
CA LEU A 262 19.32 6.92 -17.47
C LEU A 262 19.61 5.68 -18.34
N PRO A 263 19.94 4.52 -17.73
CA PRO A 263 19.96 3.23 -18.40
C PRO A 263 18.64 2.93 -19.11
N LYS A 264 18.67 2.17 -20.21
CA LYS A 264 17.47 1.86 -21.02
C LYS A 264 16.38 1.16 -20.22
N GLU A 265 16.77 0.37 -19.22
CA GLU A 265 15.90 -0.37 -18.32
C GLU A 265 15.12 0.57 -17.38
N GLN A 266 15.62 1.79 -17.16
CA GLN A 266 14.98 2.83 -16.34
C GLN A 266 14.20 3.85 -17.18
N GLN A 267 14.31 3.82 -18.51
CA GLN A 267 13.54 4.68 -19.43
C GLN A 267 12.14 4.10 -19.69
N VAL A 268 11.43 3.77 -18.63
CA VAL A 268 10.17 3.04 -18.67
C VAL A 268 9.12 3.67 -17.77
N ALA A 269 7.87 3.57 -18.18
CA ALA A 269 6.71 3.95 -17.40
C ALA A 269 5.74 2.77 -17.31
N PHE A 270 4.83 2.81 -16.35
CA PHE A 270 3.81 1.78 -16.12
C PHE A 270 2.43 2.40 -16.35
N PRO A 271 1.99 2.53 -17.61
CA PRO A 271 0.70 3.13 -17.93
C PRO A 271 -0.47 2.23 -17.56
N PHE A 272 -1.63 2.84 -17.34
CA PHE A 272 -2.92 2.16 -17.15
C PHE A 272 -4.09 3.09 -17.50
N GLU A 273 -5.21 2.51 -17.92
CA GLU A 273 -6.47 3.23 -18.13
C GLU A 273 -7.32 3.20 -16.85
N VAL A 274 -8.08 4.27 -16.61
CA VAL A 274 -9.18 4.30 -15.63
C VAL A 274 -10.48 4.53 -16.41
N ARG A 275 -11.49 3.64 -16.27
CA ARG A 275 -12.80 3.77 -16.92
C ARG A 275 -13.96 3.16 -16.14
#